data_AF-A0A7L4R880-F1
#
_entry.id   AF-A0A7L4R880-F1
#
_cell.length_a   1.000
_cell.length_b   1.000
_cell.length_c   1.000
_cell.angle_alpha   90.00
_cell.angle_beta   90.00
_cell.angle_gamma   90.00
#
_symmetry.space_group_name_H-M   'P 1'
#
loop_
_entity.id
_entity.type
_entity.pdbx_description
1 polymer ?
#
loop_
_entity_poly.entity_id
_entity_poly.type
_entity_poly.pdbx_seq_one_letter_code
_entity_poly.pdbx_strand_id
1 'polypeptide(L)'
;MADEEELKTKIEELEKKKSELIERIKQLNRRIRYKKYEQKALQPFLEQTRDVQIAPLRKQKRALDFRISTAAYTPKMEKDLIKHLRKVDEQLDKVKEVERARRKIRYVEQDITEGEGEIVKIETELKAIRDELKKLYDEMKTIRISARKFAAAQAKAEEDLVALGDLALIEKE
;
A
#
# COMPACT_ATOMS: atom_id res chain seq x y z
N MET A 1 24.19 13.56 28.83
CA MET A 1 24.87 12.98 27.65
C MET A 1 24.20 11.69 27.19
N ALA A 2 23.80 10.78 28.09
CA ALA A 2 23.01 9.58 27.75
C ALA A 2 21.70 9.88 26.98
N ASP A 3 20.96 10.92 27.36
CA ASP A 3 19.69 11.29 26.71
C ASP A 3 19.84 11.72 25.23
N GLU A 4 20.99 12.30 24.84
CA GLU A 4 21.21 12.75 23.47
C GLU A 4 21.57 11.59 22.53
N GLU A 5 22.27 10.56 23.05
CA GLU A 5 22.57 9.34 22.31
C GLU A 5 21.32 8.49 22.10
N GLU A 6 20.47 8.36 23.13
CA GLU A 6 19.18 7.68 23.01
C GLU A 6 18.21 8.37 22.04
N LEU A 7 18.23 9.70 21.96
CA LEU A 7 17.43 10.43 20.97
C LEU A 7 17.94 10.23 19.54
N LYS A 8 19.26 10.16 19.34
CA LYS A 8 19.86 9.89 18.03
C LYS A 8 19.50 8.50 17.52
N THR A 9 19.59 7.47 18.37
CA THR A 9 19.24 6.10 17.97
C THR A 9 17.75 6.00 17.59
N LYS A 10 16.86 6.61 18.35
CA LYS A 10 15.42 6.68 18.02
C LYS A 10 15.15 7.38 16.69
N ILE A 11 15.86 8.48 16.41
CA ILE A 11 15.76 9.19 15.12
C ILE A 11 16.22 8.29 13.97
N GLU A 12 17.38 7.64 14.11
CA GLU A 12 17.91 6.73 13.08
C GLU A 12 16.95 5.56 12.80
N GLU A 13 16.34 4.98 13.84
CA GLU A 13 15.34 3.92 13.70
C GLU A 13 14.09 4.40 12.95
N LEU A 14 13.58 5.59 13.28
CA LEU A 14 12.43 6.17 12.60
C LEU A 14 12.74 6.57 11.15
N GLU A 15 13.96 7.00 10.87
CA GLU A 15 14.42 7.28 9.50
C GLU A 15 14.54 6.00 8.66
N LYS A 16 15.04 4.91 9.25
CA LYS A 16 15.04 3.58 8.61
C LYS A 16 13.62 3.14 8.30
N LYS A 17 12.71 3.15 9.28
CA LYS A 17 11.29 2.80 9.08
C LYS A 17 10.65 3.66 7.99
N LYS A 18 10.89 4.97 8.00
CA LYS A 18 10.42 5.88 6.95
C LYS A 18 10.93 5.47 5.56
N SER A 19 12.21 5.12 5.45
CA SER A 19 12.81 4.70 4.18
C SER A 19 12.19 3.41 3.66
N GLU A 20 11.99 2.41 4.53
CA GLU A 20 11.34 1.13 4.21
C GLU A 20 9.90 1.33 3.72
N LEU A 21 9.12 2.18 4.40
CA LEU A 21 7.76 2.50 3.99
C LEU A 21 7.71 3.21 2.62
N ILE A 22 8.66 4.11 2.35
CA ILE A 22 8.79 4.76 1.04
C ILE A 22 9.13 3.74 -0.06
N GLU A 23 10.02 2.79 0.21
CA GLU A 23 10.35 1.72 -0.73
C GLU A 23 9.14 0.82 -1.00
N ARG A 24 8.36 0.49 0.04
CA ARG A 24 7.11 -0.26 -0.10
C ARG A 24 6.10 0.48 -0.96
N ILE A 25 5.91 1.78 -0.77
CA ILE A 25 5.08 2.61 -1.66
C ILE A 25 5.58 2.57 -3.10
N LYS A 26 6.90 2.68 -3.33
CA LYS A 26 7.47 2.59 -4.69
C LYS A 26 7.17 1.25 -5.35
N GLN A 27 7.27 0.14 -4.60
CA GLN A 27 6.95 -1.20 -5.09
C GLN A 27 5.45 -1.34 -5.42
N LEU A 28 4.56 -0.87 -4.54
CA LEU A 28 3.12 -0.85 -4.76
C LEU A 28 2.75 -0.02 -5.99
N ASN A 29 3.30 1.18 -6.13
CA ASN A 29 3.07 2.04 -7.30
C ASN A 29 3.50 1.39 -8.61
N ARG A 30 4.61 0.66 -8.63
CA ARG A 30 5.03 -0.12 -9.80
C ARG A 30 3.99 -1.20 -10.13
N ARG A 31 3.55 -1.98 -9.13
CA ARG A 31 2.52 -3.03 -9.32
C ARG A 31 1.20 -2.44 -9.84
N ILE A 32 0.70 -1.39 -9.21
CA ILE A 32 -0.52 -0.69 -9.62
C ILE A 32 -0.39 -0.17 -11.06
N ARG A 33 0.76 0.41 -11.42
CA ARG A 33 1.00 0.89 -12.79
C ARG A 33 0.90 -0.26 -13.81
N TYR A 34 1.52 -1.41 -13.54
CA TYR A 34 1.38 -2.58 -14.41
C TYR A 34 -0.07 -3.05 -14.52
N LYS A 35 -0.80 -3.13 -13.41
CA LYS A 35 -2.21 -3.50 -13.38
C LYS A 35 -3.10 -2.53 -14.16
N LYS A 36 -2.84 -1.21 -14.07
CA LYS A 36 -3.51 -0.18 -14.88
C LYS A 36 -3.25 -0.37 -16.37
N TYR A 37 -2.04 -0.78 -16.77
CA TYR A 37 -1.76 -1.15 -18.16
C TYR A 37 -2.50 -2.41 -18.60
N GLU A 38 -2.57 -3.44 -17.75
CA GLU A 38 -3.38 -4.64 -18.04
C GLU A 38 -4.85 -4.30 -18.22
N GLN A 39 -5.41 -3.44 -17.35
CA GLN A 39 -6.78 -2.95 -17.46
C GLN A 39 -6.99 -2.23 -18.79
N LYS A 40 -6.11 -1.28 -19.12
CA LYS A 40 -6.17 -0.51 -20.37
C LYS A 40 -6.06 -1.41 -21.61
N ALA A 41 -5.28 -2.49 -21.55
CA ALA A 41 -5.14 -3.44 -22.66
C ALA A 41 -6.41 -4.31 -22.85
N LEU A 42 -7.08 -4.68 -21.76
CA LEU A 42 -8.30 -5.50 -21.79
C LEU A 42 -9.57 -4.69 -22.12
N GLN A 43 -9.53 -3.38 -21.90
CA GLN A 43 -10.70 -2.52 -22.04
C GLN A 43 -11.30 -2.49 -23.46
N PRO A 44 -10.54 -2.34 -24.56
CA PRO A 44 -11.09 -2.36 -25.92
C PRO A 44 -11.81 -3.68 -26.25
N PHE A 45 -11.25 -4.81 -25.80
CA PHE A 45 -11.85 -6.13 -26.01
C PHE A 45 -13.19 -6.28 -25.27
N LEU A 46 -13.29 -5.73 -24.07
CA LEU A 46 -14.51 -5.80 -23.26
C LEU A 46 -15.60 -4.85 -23.76
N GLU A 47 -15.22 -3.69 -24.30
CA GLU A 47 -16.15 -2.75 -24.95
C GLU A 47 -16.79 -3.37 -26.19
N GLN A 48 -15.98 -4.04 -27.03
CA GLN A 48 -16.47 -4.77 -28.21
C GLN A 48 -17.38 -5.96 -27.86
N THR A 49 -17.21 -6.54 -26.67
CA THR A 49 -17.93 -7.75 -26.23
C THR A 49 -18.94 -7.50 -25.12
N ARG A 50 -19.40 -6.25 -24.98
CA ARG A 50 -20.35 -5.83 -23.93
C ARG A 50 -21.68 -6.59 -24.01
N ASP A 51 -22.20 -6.78 -25.21
CA ASP A 51 -23.52 -7.37 -25.44
C ASP A 51 -23.56 -8.89 -25.30
N VAL A 52 -22.40 -9.53 -25.14
CA VAL A 52 -22.31 -10.99 -25.07
C VAL A 52 -22.85 -11.49 -23.71
N GLN A 53 -23.92 -12.29 -23.77
CA GLN A 53 -24.61 -12.82 -22.59
C GLN A 53 -24.29 -14.30 -22.33
N ILE A 54 -23.51 -14.57 -21.29
CA ILE A 54 -23.09 -15.94 -20.89
C ILE A 54 -24.15 -16.66 -20.06
N ALA A 55 -24.82 -15.93 -19.17
CA ALA A 55 -25.81 -16.46 -18.23
C ALA A 55 -26.96 -17.23 -18.91
N PRO A 56 -27.60 -16.72 -19.99
CA PRO A 56 -28.67 -17.46 -20.66
C PRO A 56 -28.18 -18.76 -21.30
N LEU A 57 -27.01 -18.77 -21.93
CA LEU A 57 -26.43 -19.97 -22.53
C LEU A 57 -26.16 -21.07 -21.48
N ARG A 58 -25.66 -20.70 -20.30
CA ARG A 58 -25.48 -21.64 -19.18
C ARG A 58 -26.80 -22.19 -18.63
N LYS A 59 -27.86 -21.37 -18.63
CA LYS A 59 -29.20 -21.80 -18.21
C LYS A 59 -29.80 -22.75 -19.24
N GLN A 60 -29.64 -22.46 -20.53
CA GLN A 60 -30.06 -23.32 -21.63
C GLN A 60 -29.34 -24.67 -21.61
N LYS A 61 -28.01 -24.69 -21.41
CA LYS A 61 -27.24 -25.93 -21.26
C LYS A 61 -27.79 -26.80 -20.14
N ARG A 62 -27.93 -26.24 -18.93
CA ARG A 62 -28.48 -26.95 -17.76
C ARG A 62 -29.90 -27.48 -18.00
N ALA A 63 -30.73 -26.70 -18.69
CA ALA A 63 -32.09 -27.13 -19.02
C ALA A 63 -32.11 -28.28 -20.04
N LEU A 64 -31.20 -28.27 -21.02
CA LEU A 64 -31.04 -29.36 -21.99
C LEU A 64 -30.50 -30.63 -21.31
N ASP A 65 -29.46 -30.50 -20.47
CA ASP A 65 -28.93 -31.63 -19.68
C ASP A 65 -30.04 -32.28 -18.83
N PHE A 66 -30.83 -31.45 -18.14
CA PHE A 66 -31.95 -31.94 -17.35
C PHE A 66 -33.01 -32.66 -18.20
N ARG A 67 -33.37 -32.11 -19.37
CA ARG A 67 -34.32 -32.74 -20.29
C ARG A 67 -33.81 -34.05 -20.87
N ILE A 68 -32.51 -34.15 -21.16
CA ILE A 68 -31.89 -35.40 -21.60
C ILE A 68 -32.03 -36.45 -20.50
N SER A 69 -31.71 -36.10 -19.26
CA SER A 69 -31.79 -37.04 -18.13
C SER A 69 -33.21 -37.44 -17.71
N THR A 70 -34.22 -36.60 -17.96
CA THR A 70 -35.58 -36.81 -17.40
C THR A 70 -36.66 -37.09 -18.43
N ALA A 71 -36.53 -36.58 -19.66
CA ALA A 71 -37.62 -36.51 -20.63
C ALA A 71 -37.25 -37.10 -22.01
N ALA A 72 -36.05 -37.66 -22.16
CA ALA A 72 -35.63 -38.35 -23.37
C ALA A 72 -36.16 -39.79 -23.41
N TYR A 73 -37.46 -39.94 -23.68
CA TYR A 73 -38.12 -41.26 -23.72
C TYR A 73 -37.87 -42.04 -25.02
N THR A 74 -37.39 -41.38 -26.08
CA THR A 74 -37.09 -42.03 -27.37
C THR A 74 -35.68 -41.69 -27.86
N PRO A 75 -35.00 -42.64 -28.55
CA PRO A 75 -33.65 -42.40 -29.08
C PRO A 75 -33.57 -41.23 -30.08
N LYS A 76 -34.66 -40.97 -30.82
CA LYS A 76 -34.72 -39.83 -31.75
C LYS A 76 -34.73 -38.50 -30.99
N MET A 77 -35.56 -38.38 -29.96
CA MET A 77 -35.61 -37.18 -29.11
C MET A 77 -34.29 -36.95 -28.38
N GLU A 78 -33.67 -38.00 -27.86
CA GLU A 78 -32.37 -37.93 -27.21
C GLU A 78 -31.30 -37.40 -28.18
N LYS A 79 -31.23 -37.95 -29.40
CA LYS A 79 -30.27 -37.52 -30.42
C LYS A 79 -30.43 -36.05 -30.80
N ASP A 80 -31.66 -35.54 -30.89
CA ASP A 80 -31.91 -34.15 -31.23
C ASP A 80 -31.58 -33.21 -30.06
N LEU A 81 -31.89 -33.59 -28.81
CA LEU A 81 -31.46 -32.86 -27.63
C LEU A 81 -29.92 -32.80 -27.53
N ILE A 82 -29.21 -33.89 -27.84
CA ILE A 82 -27.74 -33.92 -27.87
C ILE A 82 -27.20 -32.98 -28.97
N LYS A 83 -27.82 -32.92 -30.15
CA LYS A 83 -27.42 -31.94 -31.19
C LYS A 83 -27.61 -30.50 -30.70
N HIS A 84 -28.71 -30.20 -30.02
CA HIS A 84 -28.94 -28.88 -29.44
C HIS A 84 -27.92 -28.57 -28.34
N LEU A 85 -27.58 -29.54 -27.49
CA LEU A 85 -26.53 -29.41 -26.48
C LEU A 85 -25.18 -29.03 -27.11
N ARG A 86 -24.77 -29.75 -28.17
CA ARG A 86 -23.52 -29.47 -28.89
C ARG A 86 -23.48 -28.05 -29.46
N LYS A 87 -24.59 -27.57 -30.04
CA LYS A 87 -24.69 -26.17 -30.52
C LYS A 87 -24.53 -25.15 -29.40
N VAL A 88 -25.14 -25.41 -28.24
CA VAL A 88 -25.00 -24.54 -27.06
C VAL A 88 -23.56 -24.59 -26.51
N ASP A 89 -22.91 -25.75 -26.56
CA ASP A 89 -21.51 -25.90 -26.16
C ASP A 89 -20.55 -25.12 -27.08
N GLU A 90 -20.74 -25.19 -28.40
CA GLU A 90 -19.97 -24.39 -29.36
C GLU A 90 -20.16 -22.87 -29.13
N GLN A 91 -21.38 -22.45 -28.79
CA GLN A 91 -21.67 -21.06 -28.43
C GLN A 91 -21.00 -20.66 -27.11
N LEU A 92 -21.02 -21.53 -26.10
CA LEU A 92 -20.33 -21.28 -24.84
C LEU A 92 -18.82 -21.19 -25.05
N ASP A 93 -18.23 -22.04 -25.88
CA ASP A 93 -16.80 -22.04 -26.19
C ASP A 93 -16.34 -20.72 -26.79
N LYS A 94 -17.09 -20.16 -27.74
CA LYS A 94 -16.81 -18.84 -28.33
C LYS A 94 -16.83 -17.72 -27.29
N VAL A 95 -17.62 -17.87 -26.24
CA VAL A 95 -17.80 -16.84 -25.21
C VAL A 95 -16.88 -17.05 -24.00
N LYS A 96 -16.23 -18.22 -23.87
CA LYS A 96 -15.31 -18.52 -22.75
C LYS A 96 -14.20 -17.47 -22.62
N GLU A 97 -13.69 -16.96 -23.73
CA GLU A 97 -12.64 -15.93 -23.73
C GLU A 97 -13.13 -14.60 -23.15
N VAL A 98 -14.34 -14.18 -23.51
CA VAL A 98 -15.01 -13.00 -22.95
C VAL A 98 -15.21 -13.16 -21.44
N GLU A 99 -15.63 -14.36 -20.99
CA GLU A 99 -15.78 -14.62 -19.56
C GLU A 99 -14.44 -14.53 -18.81
N ARG A 100 -13.38 -15.11 -19.38
CA ARG A 100 -12.03 -15.05 -18.82
C ARG A 100 -11.54 -13.61 -18.72
N ALA A 101 -11.75 -12.80 -19.77
CA ALA A 101 -11.41 -11.38 -19.76
C ALA A 101 -12.19 -10.60 -18.69
N ARG A 102 -13.51 -10.84 -18.56
CA ARG A 102 -14.36 -10.22 -17.53
C ARG A 102 -14.00 -10.64 -16.10
N ARG A 103 -13.47 -11.84 -15.91
CA ARG A 103 -12.93 -12.26 -14.60
C ARG A 103 -11.58 -11.60 -14.33
N LYS A 104 -10.69 -11.60 -15.33
CA LYS A 104 -9.36 -11.00 -15.22
C LYS A 104 -9.45 -9.52 -14.89
N ILE A 105 -10.32 -8.75 -15.55
CA ILE A 105 -10.45 -7.32 -15.25
C ILE A 105 -10.96 -7.06 -13.83
N ARG A 106 -11.89 -7.88 -13.31
CA ARG A 106 -12.37 -7.77 -11.93
C ARG A 106 -11.25 -8.00 -10.92
N TYR A 107 -10.41 -9.00 -11.15
CA TYR A 107 -9.23 -9.22 -10.28
C TYR A 107 -8.22 -8.08 -10.40
N VAL A 108 -7.99 -7.57 -11.61
CA VAL A 108 -7.10 -6.41 -11.82
C VAL A 108 -7.63 -5.16 -11.10
N GLU A 109 -8.93 -4.90 -11.17
CA GLU A 109 -9.59 -3.79 -10.46
C GLU A 109 -9.47 -3.96 -8.95
N GLN A 110 -9.74 -5.17 -8.45
CA GLN A 110 -9.56 -5.49 -7.04
C GLN A 110 -8.11 -5.25 -6.58
N ASP A 111 -7.13 -5.78 -7.31
CA ASP A 111 -5.70 -5.59 -7.02
C ASP A 111 -5.30 -4.09 -6.99
N ILE A 112 -5.87 -3.28 -7.90
CA ILE A 112 -5.64 -1.83 -7.92
C ILE A 112 -6.24 -1.19 -6.66
N THR A 113 -7.48 -1.49 -6.32
CA THR A 113 -8.15 -0.91 -5.14
C THR A 113 -7.48 -1.31 -3.83
N GLU A 114 -7.05 -2.56 -3.71
CA GLU A 114 -6.31 -3.05 -2.55
C GLU A 114 -4.94 -2.36 -2.45
N GLY A 115 -4.22 -2.24 -3.57
CA GLY A 115 -2.94 -1.53 -3.63
C GLY A 115 -3.05 -0.05 -3.28
N GLU A 116 -4.09 0.64 -3.76
CA GLU A 116 -4.36 2.05 -3.42
C GLU A 116 -4.72 2.19 -1.94
N GLY A 117 -5.51 1.26 -1.38
CA GLY A 117 -5.82 1.21 0.04
C GLY A 117 -4.60 0.98 0.93
N GLU A 118 -3.66 0.13 0.51
CA GLU A 118 -2.38 -0.06 1.20
C GLU A 118 -1.52 1.20 1.17
N ILE A 119 -1.46 1.91 0.05
CA ILE A 119 -0.71 3.17 -0.04
C ILE A 119 -1.25 4.19 0.95
N VAL A 120 -2.57 4.36 1.03
CA VAL A 120 -3.20 5.30 1.99
C VAL A 120 -2.82 4.96 3.43
N LYS A 121 -2.83 3.68 3.81
CA LYS A 121 -2.39 3.24 5.14
C LYS A 121 -0.92 3.61 5.41
N ILE A 122 -0.03 3.31 4.46
CA ILE A 122 1.39 3.64 4.60
C ILE A 122 1.61 5.15 4.66
N GLU A 123 0.83 5.94 3.91
CA GLU A 123 0.89 7.41 3.98
C GLU A 123 0.48 7.96 5.35
N THR A 124 -0.54 7.36 5.99
CA THR A 124 -0.90 7.72 7.37
C THR A 124 0.21 7.39 8.37
N GLU A 125 0.84 6.23 8.24
CA GLU A 125 1.99 5.83 9.06
C GLU A 125 3.19 6.77 8.83
N LEU A 126 3.48 7.12 7.57
CA LEU A 126 4.54 8.07 7.23
C LEU A 126 4.29 9.46 7.81
N LYS A 127 3.03 9.89 7.89
CA LYS A 127 2.67 11.16 8.53
C LYS A 127 2.97 11.12 10.03
N ALA A 128 2.55 10.05 10.71
CA ALA A 128 2.85 9.86 12.13
C ALA A 128 4.37 9.86 12.41
N ILE A 129 5.15 9.12 11.62
CA ILE A 129 6.61 9.07 11.75
C ILE A 129 7.24 10.46 11.50
N ARG A 130 6.73 11.25 10.54
CA ARG A 130 7.23 12.61 10.30
C ARG A 130 6.94 13.54 11.47
N ASP A 131 5.76 13.43 12.07
CA ASP A 131 5.37 14.23 13.23
C ASP A 131 6.20 13.84 14.47
N GLU A 132 6.49 12.55 14.66
CA GLU A 132 7.39 12.04 15.70
C GLU A 132 8.83 12.50 15.51
N LEU A 133 9.38 12.36 14.29
CA LEU A 133 10.72 12.85 13.96
C LEU A 133 10.84 14.35 14.24
N LYS A 134 9.83 15.15 13.88
CA LYS A 134 9.83 16.59 14.14
C LYS A 134 9.93 16.89 15.64
N LYS A 135 9.16 16.19 16.48
CA LYS A 135 9.22 16.33 17.94
C LYS A 135 10.60 15.99 18.49
N LEU A 136 11.18 14.86 18.07
CA LEU A 136 12.51 14.44 18.52
C LEU A 136 13.61 15.42 18.09
N TYR A 137 13.51 15.98 16.88
CA TYR A 137 14.43 17.02 16.42
C TYR A 137 14.29 18.34 17.21
N ASP A 138 13.07 18.74 17.55
CA ASP A 138 12.81 19.91 18.39
C ASP A 138 13.34 19.71 19.82
N GLU A 139 13.16 18.52 20.40
CA GLU A 139 13.72 18.11 21.70
C GLU A 139 15.26 18.12 21.69
N MET A 140 15.88 17.58 20.65
CA MET A 140 17.34 17.62 20.51
C MET A 140 17.86 19.06 20.41
N LYS A 141 17.12 19.93 19.70
CA LYS A 141 17.47 21.35 19.58
C LYS A 141 17.36 22.08 20.93
N THR A 142 16.32 21.82 21.73
CA THR A 142 16.16 22.45 23.05
C THR A 142 17.25 22.00 24.02
N ILE A 143 17.61 20.71 24.03
CA ILE A 143 18.72 20.15 24.82
C ILE A 143 20.04 20.82 24.45
N ARG A 144 20.32 21.02 23.16
CA ARG A 144 21.55 21.72 22.73
C ARG A 144 21.58 23.18 23.14
N ILE A 145 20.44 23.88 23.07
CA ILE A 145 20.34 25.29 23.49
C ILE A 145 20.51 25.40 25.00
N SER A 146 19.90 24.52 25.80
CA SER A 146 20.03 24.53 27.26
C SER A 146 21.45 24.19 27.70
N ALA A 147 22.08 23.18 27.09
CA ALA A 147 23.47 22.83 27.34
C ALA A 147 24.43 24.00 27.03
N ARG A 148 24.22 24.70 25.91
CA ARG A 148 25.00 25.89 25.54
C ARG A 148 24.82 27.05 26.53
N LYS A 149 23.60 27.28 27.00
CA LYS A 149 23.31 28.31 28.01
C LYS A 149 23.95 27.97 29.36
N PHE A 150 23.92 26.70 29.77
CA PHE A 150 24.56 26.24 30.99
C PHE A 150 26.08 26.40 30.92
N ALA A 151 26.71 26.00 29.82
CA ALA A 151 28.15 26.18 29.61
C ALA A 151 28.56 27.67 29.60
N ALA A 152 27.76 28.54 28.98
CA ALA A 152 28.01 29.98 29.00
C ALA A 152 27.83 30.60 30.40
N ALA A 153 26.91 30.09 31.21
CA ALA A 153 26.73 30.51 32.59
C ALA A 153 27.87 30.03 33.50
N GLN A 154 28.38 28.82 33.30
CA GLN A 154 29.58 28.33 33.99
C GLN A 154 30.82 29.14 33.65
N ALA A 155 31.05 29.45 32.37
CA ALA A 155 32.19 30.26 31.94
C ALA A 155 32.17 31.66 32.58
N LYS A 156 30.99 32.31 32.66
CA LYS A 156 30.85 33.59 33.38
C LYS A 156 31.09 33.46 34.88
N ALA A 157 30.61 32.39 35.50
CA ALA A 157 30.84 32.15 36.91
C ALA A 157 32.32 31.89 37.23
N GLU A 158 33.07 31.27 36.31
CA GLU A 158 34.52 31.11 36.42
C GLU A 158 35.29 32.43 36.22
N GLU A 159 34.81 33.32 35.34
CA GLU A 159 35.37 34.67 35.15
C GLU A 159 35.11 35.59 36.35
N ASP A 160 33.98 35.43 37.06
CA ASP A 160 33.62 36.21 38.25
C ASP A 160 34.37 35.74 39.53
N LEU A 161 35.15 34.65 39.47
CA LEU A 161 36.01 34.22 40.58
C LEU A 161 37.34 34.99 40.53
N VAL A 162 37.51 35.94 41.46
CA VAL A 162 38.80 36.61 41.68
C VAL A 162 39.79 35.58 42.24
N ALA A 163 40.93 35.39 41.56
CA ALA A 163 41.98 34.51 42.04
C ALA A 163 42.56 35.05 43.37
N LEU A 164 42.86 34.16 44.33
CA LEU A 164 43.45 34.51 45.63
C LEU A 164 44.77 35.31 45.52
N GLY A 165 45.42 35.32 44.35
CA GLY A 165 46.62 36.13 44.06
C GLY A 165 46.36 37.61 43.77
N ASP A 166 45.12 38.01 43.48
CA ASP A 166 44.75 39.40 43.15
C ASP A 166 44.23 40.20 44.36
N LEU A 167 44.11 39.56 45.53
CA LEU A 167 43.85 40.24 46.79
C LEU A 167 45.16 40.85 47.32
N ALA A 168 45.47 42.07 46.91
CA ALA A 168 46.50 42.87 47.57
C ALA A 168 46.05 43.16 49.02
N LEU A 169 46.64 42.45 49.98
CA LEU A 169 46.56 42.77 51.40
C LEU A 169 47.20 44.15 51.62
N ILE A 170 46.37 45.19 51.70
CA ILE A 170 46.81 46.50 52.17
C ILE A 170 46.90 46.40 53.69
N GLU A 171 48.08 46.05 54.20
CA GLU A 171 48.41 46.26 55.61
C GLU A 171 48.41 47.76 55.87
N LYS A 172 47.47 48.23 56.70
CA LYS A 172 47.46 49.60 57.21
C LYS A 172 48.26 49.62 58.50
N GLU A 173 49.37 50.37 58.47
CA GLU A 173 50.15 50.78 59.65
C GLU A 173 49.31 51.62 60.64
#